data_AF-A0A7K4MNK5-F1
#
_entry.id   AF-A0A7K4MNK5-F1
#
_cell.length_a   1.000
_cell.length_b   1.000
_cell.length_c   1.000
_cell.angle_alpha   90.00
_cell.angle_beta   90.00
_cell.angle_gamma   90.00
#
_symmetry.space_group_name_H-M   'P 1'
#
loop_
_entity.id
_entity.type
_entity.pdbx_description
1 polymer ?
#
loop_
_entity_poly.entity_id
_entity_poly.type
_entity_poly.pdbx_seq_one_letter_code
_entity_poly.pdbx_strand_id
1 'polypeptide(L)'
;MSTDSAKPKRGIMIDVFLEDAVEKQIKEIQKVENLKDERDVIYRAIQSYFEKVTKNETVSDGVKFEKTNKTSFDGTVDFSQLSGILKNIETNGLIERLPQSDIYGLDGAGIIWIFHNRLLPVKFSLLCLSQMIMEQNDPWIDLVDLKKYVQDSAKNFVDILDNFPDIENDFGVTTGFPRSFSSIRNANKDLDVDKILLFRSRSKKRFSEQFVGRKLRLKQIQNQRMLSERYCIGGACFEMDLIHAKSVYKNNQEQNHDDSTKMKKKIVVTLNERGLKFVLLKNNLMDFVYGHSSTKPEKIFSDDEKNFYLNEILSRFEFENDFVSDLIMGGTIESSNYLIKVFVEKYLKFLKMKFPDKALPEFKWSPGTFRIRALVIMARLIEFGIFKKQPGTKSGPYILQEINV
;
A
#
# COMPACT_ATOMS: atom_id res chain seq x y z
N MET A 1 13.64 0.91 -58.60
CA MET A 1 14.01 0.85 -57.17
C MET A 1 13.45 2.09 -56.52
N SER A 2 12.35 1.95 -55.77
CA SER A 2 11.66 3.05 -55.10
C SER A 2 12.25 3.23 -53.71
N THR A 3 12.83 4.39 -53.42
CA THR A 3 13.21 4.77 -52.05
C THR A 3 12.01 5.36 -51.35
N ASP A 4 11.31 4.54 -50.57
CA ASP A 4 10.27 5.01 -49.65
C ASP A 4 10.90 5.81 -48.52
N SER A 5 10.77 7.13 -48.61
CA SER A 5 11.07 8.07 -47.53
C SER A 5 10.10 7.84 -46.36
N ALA A 6 10.65 7.45 -45.21
CA ALA A 6 9.88 7.30 -43.98
C ALA A 6 9.30 8.65 -43.54
N LYS A 7 7.97 8.75 -43.48
CA LYS A 7 7.26 9.94 -42.96
C LYS A 7 7.62 10.17 -41.48
N PRO A 8 7.82 11.43 -41.04
CA PRO A 8 8.08 11.73 -39.63
C PRO A 8 6.86 11.41 -38.77
N LYS A 9 7.08 10.74 -37.64
CA LYS A 9 6.04 10.43 -36.63
C LYS A 9 5.42 11.74 -36.11
N ARG A 10 4.08 11.81 -36.07
CA ARG A 10 3.33 12.95 -35.50
C ARG A 10 3.68 13.11 -34.01
N GLY A 11 4.26 14.24 -33.63
CA GLY A 11 4.41 14.64 -32.23
C GLY A 11 3.06 14.99 -31.60
N ILE A 12 2.94 14.79 -30.28
CA ILE A 12 1.78 15.22 -29.48
C ILE A 12 2.11 16.58 -28.88
N MET A 13 1.25 17.57 -29.09
CA MET A 13 1.36 18.87 -28.44
C MET A 13 0.71 18.77 -27.06
N ILE A 14 1.42 19.24 -26.02
CA ILE A 14 0.96 19.21 -24.63
C ILE A 14 1.11 20.62 -24.07
N ASP A 15 0.04 21.15 -23.51
CA ASP A 15 0.07 22.42 -22.78
C ASP A 15 0.48 22.16 -21.33
N VAL A 16 1.51 22.86 -20.87
CA VAL A 16 2.06 22.74 -19.51
C VAL A 16 1.98 24.10 -18.84
N PHE A 17 1.30 24.17 -17.70
CA PHE A 17 1.24 25.37 -16.88
C PHE A 17 2.40 25.36 -15.89
N LEU A 18 3.24 26.39 -15.96
CA LEU A 18 4.42 26.57 -15.12
C LEU A 18 4.25 27.83 -14.27
N GLU A 19 4.94 27.88 -13.12
CA GLU A 19 5.07 29.12 -12.37
C GLU A 19 6.00 30.09 -13.11
N ASP A 20 5.72 31.39 -13.06
CA ASP A 20 6.46 32.44 -13.80
C ASP A 20 7.97 32.39 -13.57
N ALA A 21 8.40 32.03 -12.36
CA ALA A 21 9.82 31.89 -12.02
C ALA A 21 10.50 30.76 -12.81
N VAL A 22 9.79 29.65 -13.03
CA VAL A 22 10.28 28.49 -13.77
C VAL A 22 10.33 28.79 -15.26
N GLU A 23 9.32 29.48 -15.80
CA GLU A 23 9.32 29.92 -17.20
C GLU A 23 10.50 30.87 -17.49
N LYS A 24 10.79 31.81 -16.59
CA LYS A 24 11.95 32.71 -16.72
C LYS A 24 13.28 31.93 -16.73
N GLN A 25 13.43 30.95 -15.84
CA GLN A 25 14.62 30.10 -15.81
C GLN A 25 14.80 29.29 -17.10
N ILE A 26 13.70 28.74 -17.66
CA ILE A 26 13.76 28.03 -18.94
C ILE A 26 14.26 28.95 -20.06
N LYS A 27 13.75 30.17 -20.13
CA LYS A 27 14.19 31.18 -21.11
C LYS A 27 15.64 31.60 -20.94
N GLU A 28 16.12 31.65 -19.70
CA GLU A 28 17.52 31.98 -19.39
C GLU A 28 18.47 30.85 -19.80
N ILE A 29 18.15 29.60 -19.44
CA ILE A 29 18.90 28.41 -19.85
C ILE A 29 18.95 28.29 -21.36
N GLN A 30 17.82 28.53 -22.05
CA GLN A 30 17.78 28.53 -23.51
C GLN A 30 18.83 29.48 -24.12
N LYS A 31 18.93 30.71 -23.58
CA LYS A 31 19.86 31.72 -24.07
C LYS A 31 21.30 31.37 -23.74
N VAL A 32 21.58 30.95 -22.51
CA VAL A 32 22.94 30.62 -22.05
C VAL A 32 23.50 29.41 -22.78
N GLU A 33 22.69 28.38 -23.01
CA GLU A 33 23.09 27.15 -23.68
C GLU A 33 22.89 27.18 -25.21
N ASN A 34 22.45 28.32 -25.76
CA ASN A 34 22.19 28.54 -27.18
C ASN A 34 21.27 27.46 -27.80
N LEU A 35 20.17 27.18 -27.11
CA LEU A 35 19.21 26.14 -27.50
C LEU A 35 18.13 26.68 -28.45
N LYS A 36 17.63 25.77 -29.30
CA LYS A 36 16.73 26.13 -30.39
C LYS A 36 15.44 26.79 -29.93
N ASP A 37 14.82 26.24 -28.89
CA ASP A 37 13.62 26.78 -28.24
C ASP A 37 13.49 26.26 -26.80
N GLU A 38 12.52 26.80 -26.07
CA GLU A 38 12.20 26.40 -24.69
C GLU A 38 11.85 24.91 -24.56
N ARG A 39 11.34 24.28 -25.63
CA ARG A 39 11.02 22.84 -25.61
C ARG A 39 12.28 22.00 -25.57
N ASP A 40 13.37 22.45 -26.21
CA ASP A 40 14.66 21.77 -26.16
C ASP A 40 15.25 21.79 -24.74
N VAL A 41 15.07 22.90 -24.01
CA VAL A 41 15.43 23.00 -22.57
C VAL A 41 14.63 21.97 -21.75
N ILE A 42 13.32 21.92 -21.95
CA ILE A 42 12.42 20.98 -21.23
C ILE A 42 12.79 19.53 -21.57
N TYR A 43 13.05 19.24 -22.85
CA TYR A 43 13.42 17.91 -23.31
C TYR A 43 14.74 17.44 -22.70
N ARG A 44 15.76 18.31 -22.69
CA ARG A 44 17.05 18.03 -22.04
C ARG A 44 16.91 17.88 -20.53
N ALA A 45 16.12 18.72 -19.87
CA ALA A 45 15.88 18.59 -18.44
C ALA A 45 15.22 17.25 -18.09
N ILE A 46 14.25 16.81 -18.92
CA ILE A 46 13.65 15.48 -18.80
C ILE A 46 14.70 14.39 -19.02
N GLN A 47 15.48 14.46 -20.10
CA GLN A 47 16.53 13.47 -20.40
C GLN A 47 17.61 13.41 -19.29
N SER A 48 18.12 14.55 -18.83
CA SER A 48 19.12 14.61 -17.76
C SER A 48 18.57 14.11 -16.43
N TYR A 49 17.30 14.41 -16.12
CA TYR A 49 16.63 13.80 -14.98
C TYR A 49 16.55 12.28 -15.14
N PHE A 50 16.18 11.80 -16.33
CA PHE A 50 16.14 10.36 -16.63
C PHE A 50 17.52 9.72 -16.49
N GLU A 51 18.56 10.27 -17.11
CA GLU A 51 19.94 9.76 -17.02
C GLU A 51 20.47 9.73 -15.59
N LYS A 52 20.14 10.75 -14.79
CA LYS A 52 20.48 10.79 -13.36
C LYS A 52 19.77 9.68 -12.58
N VAL A 53 18.53 9.38 -12.94
CA VAL A 53 17.76 8.30 -12.33
C VAL A 53 18.26 6.92 -12.80
N THR A 54 18.58 6.72 -14.08
CA THR A 54 19.08 5.43 -14.61
C THR A 54 20.53 5.13 -14.25
N LYS A 55 21.45 6.11 -14.22
CA LYS A 55 22.83 5.87 -13.75
C LYS A 55 22.90 5.46 -12.29
N ASN A 56 21.98 5.94 -11.47
CA ASN A 56 21.85 5.48 -10.08
C ASN A 56 21.24 4.07 -9.97
N GLU A 57 20.64 3.53 -11.03
CA GLU A 57 20.06 2.18 -11.07
C GLU A 57 20.96 1.13 -11.75
N THR A 58 21.98 1.52 -12.53
CA THR A 58 22.87 0.58 -13.27
C THR A 58 24.18 0.19 -12.57
N VAL A 59 24.35 0.48 -11.28
CA VAL A 59 25.45 -0.11 -10.48
C VAL A 59 24.86 -1.08 -9.45
N SER A 60 24.58 -2.31 -9.89
CA SER A 60 24.66 -3.49 -9.02
C SER A 60 24.73 -4.79 -9.85
N ASP A 61 25.62 -4.86 -10.83
CA ASP A 61 26.11 -6.15 -11.30
C ASP A 61 27.24 -6.58 -10.36
N GLY A 62 26.91 -7.48 -9.44
CA GLY A 62 27.84 -8.14 -8.52
C GLY A 62 28.32 -7.25 -7.36
N VAL A 63 27.53 -7.16 -6.28
CA VAL A 63 27.98 -6.52 -5.04
C VAL A 63 27.83 -7.49 -3.88
N LYS A 64 28.98 -7.92 -3.34
CA LYS A 64 29.10 -8.43 -1.97
C LYS A 64 28.45 -7.41 -1.04
N PHE A 65 27.54 -7.89 -0.17
CA PHE A 65 26.89 -7.07 0.85
C PHE A 65 27.93 -6.42 1.78
N GLU A 66 28.40 -5.23 1.45
CA GLU A 66 29.03 -4.34 2.41
C GLU A 66 27.93 -3.51 3.09
N LYS A 67 27.70 -3.84 4.37
CA LYS A 67 26.91 -3.06 5.32
C LYS A 67 27.50 -1.66 5.44
N THR A 68 26.97 -0.66 4.74
CA THR A 68 26.95 0.74 5.22
C THR A 68 25.89 1.53 4.46
N ASN A 69 24.95 2.14 5.20
CA ASN A 69 23.73 2.86 4.80
C ASN A 69 22.52 1.96 4.42
N LYS A 70 21.77 1.46 5.41
CA LYS A 70 20.52 0.69 5.20
C LYS A 70 19.43 1.59 4.61
N THR A 71 19.32 1.63 3.28
CA THR A 71 18.24 2.34 2.57
C THR A 71 16.95 1.52 2.47
N SER A 72 16.93 0.31 3.05
CA SER A 72 15.80 -0.62 3.01
C SER A 72 15.74 -1.53 4.23
N PHE A 73 14.53 -2.02 4.54
CA PHE A 73 14.26 -3.02 5.58
C PHE A 73 15.05 -4.30 5.33
N ASP A 74 15.70 -4.82 6.37
CA ASP A 74 16.61 -5.97 6.27
C ASP A 74 16.15 -7.19 7.05
N GLY A 75 14.89 -7.19 7.53
CA GLY A 75 14.32 -8.30 8.29
C GLY A 75 14.51 -8.19 9.79
N THR A 76 15.42 -7.33 10.28
CA THR A 76 15.75 -7.26 11.72
C THR A 76 15.11 -6.08 12.42
N VAL A 77 14.41 -6.37 13.53
CA VAL A 77 13.88 -5.39 14.47
C VAL A 77 14.20 -5.86 15.89
N ASP A 78 14.94 -5.06 16.66
CA ASP A 78 15.06 -5.29 18.11
C ASP A 78 13.77 -4.82 18.80
N PHE A 79 12.90 -5.79 19.06
CA PHE A 79 11.61 -5.56 19.67
C PHE A 79 11.67 -5.08 21.14
N SER A 80 12.77 -5.38 21.85
CA SER A 80 12.94 -4.92 23.23
C SER A 80 13.23 -3.44 23.26
N GLN A 81 14.16 -2.99 22.40
CA GLN A 81 14.45 -1.57 22.25
C GLN A 81 13.24 -0.80 21.67
N LEU A 82 12.55 -1.36 20.67
CA LEU A 82 11.35 -0.75 20.08
C LEU A 82 10.28 -0.49 21.14
N SER A 83 9.99 -1.49 21.98
CA SER A 83 9.02 -1.36 23.08
C SER A 83 9.45 -0.30 24.09
N GLY A 84 10.77 -0.16 24.32
CA GLY A 84 11.34 0.90 25.14
C GLY A 84 11.08 2.30 24.59
N ILE A 85 11.31 2.52 23.29
CA ILE A 85 11.05 3.81 22.61
C ILE A 85 9.56 4.16 22.66
N LEU A 86 8.68 3.18 22.49
CA LEU A 86 7.23 3.40 22.40
C LEU A 86 6.51 3.53 23.75
N LYS A 87 7.16 3.22 24.88
CA LYS A 87 6.52 3.14 26.20
C LYS A 87 5.83 4.44 26.65
N ASN A 88 6.32 5.59 26.20
CA ASN A 88 5.89 6.92 26.68
C ASN A 88 5.50 7.88 25.54
N ILE A 89 4.92 7.37 24.44
CA ILE A 89 4.53 8.24 23.32
C ILE A 89 3.37 9.16 23.70
N GLU A 90 3.53 10.47 23.47
CA GLU A 90 2.44 11.44 23.65
C GLU A 90 1.38 11.29 22.56
N THR A 91 0.13 11.04 22.97
CA THR A 91 -1.04 10.83 22.09
C THR A 91 -1.93 12.07 21.97
N ASN A 92 -1.37 13.27 22.15
CA ASN A 92 -2.10 14.52 21.99
C ASN A 92 -2.26 14.89 20.51
N GLY A 93 -3.43 15.40 20.12
CA GLY A 93 -3.67 15.95 18.78
C GLY A 93 -3.63 14.92 17.65
N LEU A 94 -4.00 13.67 17.94
CA LEU A 94 -4.05 12.61 16.92
C LEU A 94 -5.11 12.91 15.86
N ILE A 95 -4.79 12.52 14.63
CA ILE A 95 -5.72 12.50 13.52
C ILE A 95 -6.71 11.37 13.76
N GLU A 96 -8.00 11.72 13.74
CA GLU A 96 -9.08 10.78 13.96
C GLU A 96 -9.25 9.81 12.78
N ARG A 97 -9.52 8.55 13.09
CA ARG A 97 -9.83 7.52 12.11
C ARG A 97 -11.27 7.67 11.65
N LEU A 98 -11.48 7.81 10.34
CA LEU A 98 -12.81 7.86 9.76
C LEU A 98 -13.41 6.45 9.58
N PRO A 99 -14.74 6.28 9.77
CA PRO A 99 -15.44 5.08 9.34
C PRO A 99 -15.25 4.80 7.85
N GLN A 100 -15.27 3.53 7.46
CA GLN A 100 -15.13 3.13 6.06
C GLN A 100 -16.21 3.73 5.15
N SER A 101 -17.42 3.90 5.68
CA SER A 101 -18.54 4.55 4.97
C SER A 101 -18.26 6.00 4.59
N ASP A 102 -17.40 6.67 5.34
CA ASP A 102 -17.11 8.09 5.16
C ASP A 102 -15.98 8.31 4.15
N ILE A 103 -15.11 7.30 3.97
CA ILE A 103 -14.02 7.31 2.99
C ILE A 103 -14.47 6.73 1.64
N TYR A 104 -15.22 5.63 1.66
CA TYR A 104 -15.54 4.85 0.46
C TYR A 104 -17.01 4.90 0.06
N GLY A 105 -17.89 5.42 0.91
CA GLY A 105 -19.34 5.38 0.70
C GLY A 105 -19.99 4.17 1.35
N LEU A 106 -21.33 4.09 1.26
CA LEU A 106 -22.11 3.04 1.92
C LEU A 106 -21.71 1.62 1.51
N ASP A 107 -21.19 1.44 0.30
CA ASP A 107 -20.70 0.16 -0.19
C ASP A 107 -19.42 -0.31 0.51
N GLY A 108 -18.74 0.55 1.25
CA GLY A 108 -17.61 0.22 2.12
C GLY A 108 -17.98 0.09 3.59
N ALA A 109 -19.24 0.29 3.99
CA ALA A 109 -19.63 0.26 5.39
C ALA A 109 -19.43 -1.13 6.01
N GLY A 110 -18.84 -1.19 7.20
CA GLY A 110 -18.69 -2.42 7.98
C GLY A 110 -17.71 -3.46 7.40
N ILE A 111 -16.89 -3.10 6.41
CA ILE A 111 -15.99 -4.04 5.73
C ILE A 111 -14.59 -3.46 5.49
N ILE A 112 -13.60 -4.34 5.40
CA ILE A 112 -12.24 -3.97 5.01
C ILE A 112 -12.25 -3.60 3.53
N TRP A 113 -11.69 -2.44 3.19
CA TRP A 113 -11.61 -1.99 1.80
C TRP A 113 -10.88 -3.02 0.91
N ILE A 114 -11.33 -3.16 -0.34
CA ILE A 114 -10.91 -4.24 -1.26
C ILE A 114 -9.39 -4.35 -1.38
N PHE A 115 -8.68 -3.22 -1.47
CA PHE A 115 -7.21 -3.24 -1.60
C PHE A 115 -6.47 -3.46 -0.27
N HIS A 116 -7.16 -3.32 0.87
CA HIS A 116 -6.60 -3.54 2.21
C HIS A 116 -6.76 -5.01 2.66
N ASN A 117 -7.35 -5.88 1.84
CA ASN A 117 -7.55 -7.30 2.17
C ASN A 117 -6.27 -8.14 2.16
N ARG A 118 -5.13 -7.62 1.70
CA ARG A 118 -3.82 -8.30 1.77
C ARG A 118 -3.08 -7.86 3.04
N LEU A 119 -2.94 -8.75 4.02
CA LEU A 119 -2.36 -8.42 5.32
C LEU A 119 -0.83 -8.43 5.35
N LEU A 120 -0.18 -9.19 4.46
CA LEU A 120 1.28 -9.27 4.42
C LEU A 120 1.92 -7.90 4.06
N PRO A 121 1.43 -7.17 3.03
CA PRO A 121 1.79 -5.77 2.79
C PRO A 121 1.61 -4.83 3.99
N VAL A 122 0.57 -5.05 4.82
CA VAL A 122 0.30 -4.26 6.03
C VAL A 122 1.39 -4.54 7.05
N LYS A 123 1.61 -5.81 7.38
CA LYS A 123 2.65 -6.22 8.33
C LYS A 123 4.03 -5.75 7.89
N PHE A 124 4.36 -5.92 6.62
CA PHE A 124 5.59 -5.44 6.01
C PHE A 124 5.79 -3.93 6.21
N SER A 125 4.74 -3.14 5.96
CA SER A 125 4.78 -1.68 6.14
C SER A 125 4.99 -1.28 7.60
N LEU A 126 4.41 -2.03 8.54
CA LEU A 126 4.60 -1.80 9.97
C LEU A 126 6.00 -2.20 10.44
N LEU A 127 6.57 -3.28 9.92
CA LEU A 127 7.96 -3.68 10.20
C LEU A 127 8.96 -2.64 9.69
N CYS A 128 8.72 -2.07 8.51
CA CYS A 128 9.49 -0.93 8.01
C CYS A 128 9.40 0.28 8.95
N LEU A 129 8.19 0.61 9.43
CA LEU A 129 8.00 1.68 10.42
C LEU A 129 8.77 1.38 11.72
N SER A 130 8.70 0.14 12.22
CA SER A 130 9.45 -0.29 13.40
C SER A 130 10.95 -0.07 13.22
N GLN A 131 11.51 -0.48 12.07
CA GLN A 131 12.94 -0.30 11.80
C GLN A 131 13.31 1.19 11.70
N MET A 132 12.48 2.03 11.08
CA MET A 132 12.73 3.47 11.03
C MET A 132 12.69 4.14 12.42
N ILE A 133 11.74 3.76 13.28
CA ILE A 133 11.66 4.25 14.68
C ILE A 133 12.96 3.92 15.42
N MET A 134 13.44 2.70 15.23
CA MET A 134 14.66 2.18 15.83
C MET A 134 15.92 2.91 15.32
N GLU A 135 16.04 3.07 14.00
CA GLU A 135 17.20 3.70 13.37
C GLU A 135 17.29 5.20 13.69
N GLN A 136 16.15 5.89 13.78
CA GLN A 136 16.09 7.32 14.11
C GLN A 136 16.09 7.59 15.61
N ASN A 137 15.83 6.57 16.42
CA ASN A 137 15.56 6.70 17.86
C ASN A 137 14.48 7.77 18.15
N ASP A 138 13.49 7.87 17.26
CA ASP A 138 12.35 8.78 17.35
C ASP A 138 11.06 7.97 17.13
N PRO A 139 10.10 7.97 18.08
CA PRO A 139 8.84 7.29 17.88
C PRO A 139 8.02 7.84 16.70
N TRP A 140 8.22 9.09 16.27
CA TRP A 140 7.40 9.77 15.28
C TRP A 140 8.10 9.94 13.93
N ILE A 141 7.74 9.10 12.97
CA ILE A 141 8.35 9.09 11.62
C ILE A 141 7.54 9.95 10.65
N ASP A 142 8.21 10.74 9.81
CA ASP A 142 7.53 11.45 8.71
C ASP A 142 6.88 10.47 7.73
N LEU A 143 5.59 10.65 7.45
CA LEU A 143 4.83 9.77 6.56
C LEU A 143 5.41 9.73 5.13
N VAL A 144 6.01 10.82 4.64
CA VAL A 144 6.64 10.87 3.32
C VAL A 144 7.91 10.02 3.30
N ASP A 145 8.72 10.12 4.35
CA ASP A 145 9.95 9.35 4.48
C ASP A 145 9.63 7.86 4.64
N LEU A 146 8.64 7.53 5.46
CA LEU A 146 8.13 6.15 5.61
C LEU A 146 7.68 5.57 4.27
N LYS A 147 6.92 6.32 3.47
CA LYS A 147 6.49 5.84 2.15
C LYS A 147 7.66 5.53 1.23
N LYS A 148 8.68 6.38 1.21
CA LYS A 148 9.87 6.16 0.38
C LYS A 148 10.60 4.90 0.84
N TYR A 149 10.86 4.80 2.14
CA TYR A 149 11.52 3.63 2.73
C TYR A 149 10.76 2.34 2.46
N VAL A 150 9.43 2.34 2.64
CA VAL A 150 8.57 1.18 2.37
C VAL A 150 8.55 0.80 0.88
N GLN A 151 8.56 1.78 -0.03
CA GLN A 151 8.61 1.50 -1.48
C GLN A 151 9.92 0.83 -1.90
N ASP A 152 11.05 1.29 -1.36
CA ASP A 152 12.37 0.75 -1.68
C ASP A 152 12.57 -0.62 -1.01
N SER A 153 12.11 -0.75 0.24
CA SER A 153 12.09 -2.03 0.95
C SER A 153 11.23 -3.08 0.24
N ALA A 154 10.03 -2.71 -0.22
CA ALA A 154 9.13 -3.62 -0.92
C ALA A 154 9.69 -4.07 -2.27
N LYS A 155 10.46 -3.22 -2.95
CA LYS A 155 11.20 -3.64 -4.16
C LYS A 155 12.17 -4.75 -3.80
N ASN A 156 13.01 -4.55 -2.78
CA ASN A 156 13.99 -5.55 -2.36
C ASN A 156 13.33 -6.85 -1.91
N PHE A 157 12.22 -6.77 -1.17
CA PHE A 157 11.44 -7.94 -0.75
C PHE A 157 10.95 -8.77 -1.94
N VAL A 158 10.37 -8.12 -2.96
CA VAL A 158 9.92 -8.80 -4.18
C VAL A 158 11.09 -9.37 -4.98
N ASP A 159 12.20 -8.61 -5.11
CA ASP A 159 13.39 -9.06 -5.83
C ASP A 159 14.05 -10.28 -5.13
N ILE A 160 13.96 -10.40 -3.79
CA ILE A 160 14.39 -11.60 -3.06
C ILE A 160 13.46 -12.77 -3.35
N LEU A 161 12.14 -12.55 -3.31
CA LEU A 161 11.12 -13.57 -3.58
C LEU A 161 11.18 -14.14 -5.00
N ASP A 162 11.65 -13.36 -5.98
CA ASP A 162 11.89 -13.86 -7.35
C ASP A 162 12.92 -15.03 -7.36
N ASN A 163 13.75 -15.18 -6.32
CA ASN A 163 14.66 -16.33 -6.16
C ASN A 163 14.00 -17.57 -5.53
N PHE A 164 12.74 -17.47 -5.08
CA PHE A 164 11.98 -18.53 -4.43
C PHE A 164 10.65 -18.78 -5.16
N PRO A 165 10.68 -19.24 -6.43
CA PRO A 165 9.48 -19.39 -7.25
C PRO A 165 8.45 -20.32 -6.64
N ASP A 166 8.88 -21.35 -5.89
CA ASP A 166 7.96 -22.26 -5.19
C ASP A 166 7.13 -21.53 -4.12
N ILE A 167 7.71 -20.58 -3.39
CA ILE A 167 6.96 -19.79 -2.39
C ILE A 167 5.89 -18.94 -3.08
N GLU A 168 6.23 -18.32 -4.21
CA GLU A 168 5.25 -17.54 -4.97
C GLU A 168 4.16 -18.42 -5.58
N ASN A 169 4.51 -19.60 -6.08
CA ASN A 169 3.54 -20.55 -6.64
C ASN A 169 2.61 -21.13 -5.56
N ASP A 170 3.14 -21.42 -4.37
CA ASP A 170 2.40 -22.00 -3.26
C ASP A 170 1.45 -20.97 -2.61
N PHE A 171 1.88 -19.71 -2.50
CA PHE A 171 1.24 -18.72 -1.63
C PHE A 171 0.83 -17.41 -2.32
N GLY A 172 1.41 -17.04 -3.47
CA GLY A 172 1.15 -15.78 -4.16
C GLY A 172 1.53 -14.54 -3.35
N VAL A 173 2.63 -14.63 -2.59
CA VAL A 173 3.10 -13.64 -1.59
C VAL A 173 3.40 -12.27 -2.18
N THR A 174 3.73 -12.16 -3.47
CA THR A 174 3.94 -10.85 -4.12
C THR A 174 2.62 -10.11 -4.35
N THR A 175 1.46 -10.75 -4.16
CA THR A 175 0.18 -10.10 -4.39
C THR A 175 -0.04 -8.93 -3.42
N GLY A 176 -0.20 -7.73 -3.98
CA GLY A 176 -0.39 -6.50 -3.21
C GLY A 176 0.88 -5.68 -3.07
N PHE A 177 2.06 -6.27 -3.30
CA PHE A 177 3.33 -5.55 -3.39
C PHE A 177 3.49 -4.83 -4.75
N PRO A 178 4.44 -3.89 -4.87
CA PRO A 178 4.78 -3.28 -6.15
C PRO A 178 5.22 -4.34 -7.17
N ARG A 179 4.75 -4.23 -8.41
CA ARG A 179 5.18 -5.15 -9.48
C ARG A 179 6.67 -4.97 -9.81
N SER A 180 7.38 -6.08 -9.95
CA SER A 180 8.76 -6.10 -10.44
C SER A 180 8.82 -5.71 -11.92
N PHE A 181 10.00 -5.28 -12.37
CA PHE A 181 10.21 -4.91 -13.78
C PHE A 181 10.00 -6.13 -14.70
N SER A 182 10.54 -7.29 -14.31
CA SER A 182 10.38 -8.58 -14.98
C SER A 182 8.90 -8.95 -15.14
N SER A 183 8.12 -8.84 -14.06
CA SER A 183 6.67 -9.10 -14.07
C SER A 183 5.92 -8.22 -15.08
N ILE A 184 6.19 -6.90 -15.10
CA ILE A 184 5.52 -5.98 -16.02
C ILE A 184 5.91 -6.27 -17.48
N ARG A 185 7.20 -6.51 -17.73
CA ARG A 185 7.73 -6.84 -19.06
C ARG A 185 7.16 -8.14 -19.60
N ASN A 186 7.10 -9.19 -18.78
CA ASN A 186 6.58 -10.49 -19.17
C ASN A 186 5.08 -10.44 -19.47
N ALA A 187 4.32 -9.66 -18.70
CA ALA A 187 2.89 -9.46 -18.93
C ALA A 187 2.58 -8.57 -20.15
N ASN A 188 3.52 -7.73 -20.57
CA ASN A 188 3.32 -6.74 -21.64
C ASN A 188 4.56 -6.67 -22.54
N LYS A 189 4.79 -7.73 -23.33
CA LYS A 189 5.98 -7.90 -24.17
C LYS A 189 6.20 -6.77 -25.20
N ASP A 190 5.14 -6.05 -25.54
CA ASP A 190 5.14 -5.00 -26.57
C ASP A 190 5.33 -3.58 -26.01
N LEU A 191 5.47 -3.41 -24.69
CA LEU A 191 5.69 -2.09 -24.10
C LEU A 191 7.15 -1.66 -24.24
N ASP A 192 7.34 -0.40 -24.62
CA ASP A 192 8.62 0.29 -24.49
C ASP A 192 9.07 0.37 -23.02
N VAL A 193 10.38 0.53 -22.82
CA VAL A 193 11.00 0.60 -21.49
C VAL A 193 10.40 1.73 -20.64
N ASP A 194 10.08 2.87 -21.26
CA ASP A 194 9.54 4.04 -20.57
C ASP A 194 8.16 3.77 -19.96
N LYS A 195 7.28 3.08 -20.68
CA LYS A 195 5.97 2.66 -20.15
C LYS A 195 6.13 1.65 -19.03
N ILE A 196 7.07 0.71 -19.13
CA ILE A 196 7.35 -0.26 -18.06
C ILE A 196 7.78 0.48 -16.79
N LEU A 197 8.69 1.45 -16.89
CA LEU A 197 9.13 2.29 -15.77
C LEU A 197 7.97 3.11 -15.18
N LEU A 198 7.09 3.66 -16.03
CA LEU A 198 5.90 4.39 -15.57
C LEU A 198 4.92 3.48 -14.81
N PHE A 199 4.68 2.25 -15.31
CA PHE A 199 3.85 1.27 -14.61
C PHE A 199 4.45 0.88 -13.26
N ARG A 200 5.77 0.68 -13.20
CA ARG A 200 6.49 0.38 -11.96
C ARG A 200 6.34 1.51 -10.93
N SER A 201 6.58 2.76 -11.35
CA SER A 201 6.43 3.95 -10.49
C SER A 201 5.00 4.11 -9.97
N ARG A 202 3.99 3.89 -10.82
CA ARG A 202 2.57 3.91 -10.41
C ARG A 202 2.26 2.78 -9.42
N SER A 203 2.82 1.60 -9.61
CA SER A 203 2.66 0.46 -8.70
C SER A 203 3.25 0.75 -7.32
N LYS A 204 4.48 1.29 -7.25
CA LYS A 204 5.12 1.70 -5.99
C LYS A 204 4.30 2.75 -5.25
N LYS A 205 3.87 3.79 -5.97
CA LYS A 205 3.03 4.85 -5.40
C LYS A 205 1.73 4.28 -4.83
N ARG A 206 1.01 3.47 -5.63
CA ARG A 206 -0.24 2.84 -5.20
C ARG A 206 -0.05 1.97 -3.96
N PHE A 207 0.99 1.14 -3.93
CA PHE A 207 1.31 0.33 -2.76
C PHE A 207 1.44 1.18 -1.49
N SER A 208 2.30 2.19 -1.50
CA SER A 208 2.49 3.06 -0.33
C SER A 208 1.23 3.85 0.05
N GLU A 209 0.42 4.26 -0.92
CA GLU A 209 -0.81 5.01 -0.68
C GLU A 209 -1.98 4.14 -0.17
N GLN A 210 -1.99 2.85 -0.50
CA GLN A 210 -3.01 1.90 -0.06
C GLN A 210 -2.66 1.26 1.28
N PHE A 211 -1.38 0.94 1.53
CA PHE A 211 -1.01 0.22 2.76
C PHE A 211 -0.49 1.17 3.85
N VAL A 212 0.51 1.99 3.56
CA VAL A 212 1.14 2.90 4.54
C VAL A 212 0.18 4.03 4.91
N GLY A 213 -0.33 4.74 3.90
CA GLY A 213 -1.35 5.76 4.10
C GLY A 213 -1.28 6.89 3.09
N ARG A 214 -2.27 7.77 3.05
CA ARG A 214 -2.27 9.00 2.25
C ARG A 214 -3.21 10.03 2.86
N LYS A 215 -2.91 11.31 2.65
CA LYS A 215 -3.87 12.37 2.90
C LYS A 215 -5.06 12.18 1.95
N LEU A 216 -6.27 12.11 2.51
CA LEU A 216 -7.50 12.08 1.74
C LEU A 216 -7.80 13.48 1.21
N ARG A 217 -8.18 13.54 -0.08
CA ARG A 217 -8.66 14.79 -0.70
C ARG A 217 -10.11 15.03 -0.27
N LEU A 218 -10.52 16.29 -0.14
CA LEU A 218 -11.91 16.70 0.19
C LEU A 218 -12.95 15.91 -0.63
N LYS A 219 -12.72 15.78 -1.95
CA LYS A 219 -13.61 15.03 -2.86
C LYS A 219 -13.74 13.52 -2.61
N GLN A 220 -12.85 12.95 -1.80
CA GLN A 220 -12.88 11.53 -1.45
C GLN A 220 -13.70 11.28 -0.18
N ILE A 221 -13.97 12.32 0.61
CA ILE A 221 -14.72 12.19 1.86
C ILE A 221 -16.18 12.44 1.56
N GLN A 222 -17.00 11.42 1.79
CA GLN A 222 -18.44 11.46 1.52
C GLN A 222 -19.18 12.34 2.55
N ASN A 223 -18.65 12.46 3.77
CA ASN A 223 -19.21 13.30 4.83
C ASN A 223 -18.47 14.64 4.94
N GLN A 224 -18.93 15.64 4.18
CA GLN A 224 -18.28 16.95 4.11
C GLN A 224 -18.30 17.75 5.42
N ARG A 225 -19.17 17.40 6.39
CA ARG A 225 -19.25 18.09 7.69
C ARG A 225 -18.06 17.82 8.61
N MET A 226 -17.26 16.79 8.34
CA MET A 226 -16.08 16.41 9.12
C MET A 226 -14.81 17.21 8.77
N LEU A 227 -14.90 18.14 7.81
CA LEU A 227 -13.75 18.67 7.08
C LEU A 227 -13.26 20.06 7.50
N SER A 228 -13.91 20.71 8.46
CA SER A 228 -13.64 22.13 8.71
C SER A 228 -12.20 22.43 9.14
N GLU A 229 -11.48 21.53 9.82
CA GLU A 229 -10.14 21.86 10.35
C GLU A 229 -9.12 20.69 10.45
N ARG A 230 -9.47 19.46 10.03
CA ARG A 230 -8.66 18.26 10.30
C ARG A 230 -8.11 17.59 9.04
N TYR A 231 -6.86 17.12 9.10
CA TYR A 231 -6.32 16.20 8.10
C TYR A 231 -7.03 14.86 8.24
N CYS A 232 -7.44 14.24 7.14
CA CYS A 232 -7.92 12.86 7.14
C CYS A 232 -6.90 11.98 6.41
N ILE A 233 -6.62 10.81 6.97
CA ILE A 233 -5.70 9.82 6.40
C ILE A 233 -6.51 8.58 6.04
N GLY A 234 -6.20 7.98 4.90
CA GLY A 234 -6.68 6.65 4.52
C GLY A 234 -5.50 5.75 4.17
N GLY A 235 -5.75 4.45 4.12
CA GLY A 235 -4.77 3.39 3.92
C GLY A 235 -4.81 2.36 5.05
N ALA A 236 -4.42 1.13 4.74
CA ALA A 236 -4.64 -0.04 5.57
C ALA A 236 -4.09 0.09 7.00
N CYS A 237 -2.85 0.55 7.18
CA CYS A 237 -2.26 0.70 8.51
C CYS A 237 -3.08 1.63 9.42
N PHE A 238 -3.63 2.71 8.85
CA PHE A 238 -4.44 3.68 9.60
C PHE A 238 -5.88 3.18 9.79
N GLU A 239 -6.48 2.64 8.74
CA GLU A 239 -7.88 2.19 8.75
C GLU A 239 -8.11 0.93 9.60
N MET A 240 -7.09 0.06 9.69
CA MET A 240 -7.06 -1.10 10.60
C MET A 240 -6.64 -0.74 12.03
N ASP A 241 -6.41 0.55 12.31
CA ASP A 241 -6.05 1.06 13.64
C ASP A 241 -4.75 0.43 14.17
N LEU A 242 -3.69 0.44 13.35
CA LEU A 242 -2.37 -0.11 13.68
C LEU A 242 -1.32 1.01 13.89
N ILE A 243 -1.63 2.24 13.48
CA ILE A 243 -0.75 3.39 13.63
C ILE A 243 -1.51 4.59 14.18
N HIS A 244 -0.82 5.41 14.96
CA HIS A 244 -1.23 6.78 15.24
C HIS A 244 -0.64 7.74 14.23
N ALA A 245 -1.33 8.85 13.98
CA ALA A 245 -0.84 9.92 13.13
C ALA A 245 -1.16 11.28 13.76
N LYS A 246 -0.26 12.26 13.61
CA LYS A 246 -0.53 13.65 13.99
C LYS A 246 0.11 14.62 13.01
N SER A 247 -0.40 15.84 12.99
CA SER A 247 0.19 16.91 12.19
C SER A 247 1.17 17.71 13.05
N VAL A 248 2.39 17.92 12.55
CA VAL A 248 3.40 18.76 13.19
C VAL A 248 3.90 19.82 12.22
N TYR A 249 4.30 20.98 12.74
CA TYR A 249 4.89 22.03 11.92
C TYR A 249 6.35 21.69 11.61
N LYS A 250 6.78 21.94 10.37
CA LYS A 250 8.19 21.81 10.01
C LYS A 250 8.94 22.98 10.67
N ASN A 251 9.87 22.69 11.58
CA ASN A 251 10.78 23.70 12.12
C ASN A 251 11.70 24.14 10.97
N ASN A 252 11.53 25.35 10.46
CA ASN A 252 12.47 25.97 9.53
C ASN A 252 13.68 26.46 10.35
N GLN A 253 14.66 25.59 10.61
CA GLN A 253 16.01 26.04 11.00
C GLN A 253 16.88 26.43 9.80
N GLU A 254 16.36 26.30 8.57
CA GLU A 254 16.93 26.97 7.40
C GLU A 254 16.10 28.22 7.09
N GLN A 255 16.34 29.28 7.87
CA GLN A 255 15.84 30.62 7.56
C GLN A 255 16.69 31.20 6.43
N ASN A 256 16.16 31.19 5.22
CA ASN A 256 16.39 32.30 4.30
C ASN A 256 15.13 33.16 4.34
N HIS A 257 15.33 34.42 4.72
CA HIS A 257 14.32 35.47 4.75
C HIS A 257 13.69 35.61 3.36
N ASP A 258 12.47 35.10 3.21
CA ASP A 258 11.51 35.69 2.28
C ASP A 258 10.09 35.51 2.82
N ASP A 259 9.45 36.66 3.00
CA ASP A 259 8.11 36.83 3.53
C ASP A 259 7.07 36.14 2.62
N SER A 260 6.33 35.17 3.18
CA SER A 260 5.04 34.58 2.72
C SER A 260 4.91 33.05 2.91
N THR A 261 5.92 32.36 3.46
CA THR A 261 5.91 30.90 3.56
C THR A 261 5.00 30.37 4.68
N LYS A 262 3.74 30.07 4.35
CA LYS A 262 2.86 29.19 5.15
C LYS A 262 3.67 28.01 5.69
N MET A 263 3.84 27.91 7.01
CA MET A 263 4.51 26.77 7.64
C MET A 263 3.94 25.46 7.09
N LYS A 264 4.78 24.67 6.40
CA LYS A 264 4.35 23.39 5.82
C LYS A 264 4.15 22.39 6.96
N LYS A 265 2.90 22.10 7.28
CA LYS A 265 2.51 21.00 8.18
C LYS A 265 2.91 19.66 7.56
N LYS A 266 3.72 18.88 8.25
CA LYS A 266 4.00 17.47 7.93
C LYS A 266 3.12 16.54 8.75
N ILE A 267 2.90 15.34 8.25
CA ILE A 267 2.21 14.27 8.98
C ILE A 267 3.28 13.32 9.47
N VAL A 268 3.29 13.07 10.78
CA VAL A 268 4.14 12.06 11.40
C VAL A 268 3.27 10.91 11.89
N VAL A 269 3.82 9.70 11.87
CA VAL A 269 3.14 8.46 12.25
C VAL A 269 4.00 7.65 13.22
N THR A 270 3.35 6.84 14.04
CA THR A 270 3.98 5.91 14.97
C THR A 270 3.11 4.66 15.13
N LEU A 271 3.67 3.58 15.67
CA LEU A 271 2.89 2.41 16.03
C LEU A 271 2.00 2.72 17.23
N ASN A 272 0.75 2.26 17.19
CA ASN A 272 -0.06 2.18 18.40
C ASN A 272 0.12 0.81 19.07
N GLU A 273 -0.54 0.57 20.19
CA GLU A 273 -0.46 -0.70 20.94
C GLU A 273 -0.80 -1.91 20.06
N ARG A 274 -1.82 -1.80 19.22
CA ARG A 274 -2.27 -2.88 18.32
C ARG A 274 -1.25 -3.14 17.21
N GLY A 275 -0.71 -2.09 16.61
CA GLY A 275 0.38 -2.19 15.64
C GLY A 275 1.62 -2.82 16.22
N LEU A 276 2.02 -2.41 17.44
CA LEU A 276 3.13 -3.00 18.16
C LEU A 276 2.89 -4.50 18.41
N LYS A 277 1.71 -4.87 18.93
CA LYS A 277 1.32 -6.27 19.13
C LYS A 277 1.45 -7.07 17.84
N PHE A 278 1.03 -6.52 16.68
CA PHE A 278 1.09 -7.24 15.41
C PHE A 278 2.52 -7.46 14.87
N VAL A 279 3.39 -6.46 15.00
CA VAL A 279 4.79 -6.57 14.53
C VAL A 279 5.61 -7.53 15.41
N LEU A 280 5.26 -7.66 16.69
CA LEU A 280 5.90 -8.59 17.63
C LEU A 280 5.60 -10.06 17.32
N LEU A 281 4.50 -10.37 16.64
CA LEU A 281 4.19 -11.75 16.26
C LEU A 281 5.20 -12.24 15.23
N LYS A 282 5.78 -13.41 15.47
CA LYS A 282 6.74 -14.02 14.54
C LYS A 282 6.08 -14.33 13.20
N ASN A 283 6.78 -14.04 12.10
CA ASN A 283 6.34 -14.40 10.76
C ASN A 283 7.44 -15.22 10.06
N ASN A 284 7.22 -16.53 9.95
CA ASN A 284 8.21 -17.47 9.42
C ASN A 284 8.57 -17.21 7.95
N LEU A 285 7.64 -16.64 7.15
CA LEU A 285 7.93 -16.24 5.78
C LEU A 285 8.92 -15.09 5.74
N MET A 286 8.72 -14.05 6.55
CA MET A 286 9.67 -12.94 6.65
C MET A 286 11.04 -13.41 7.15
N ASP A 287 11.07 -14.23 8.21
CA ASP A 287 12.31 -14.80 8.73
C ASP A 287 13.07 -15.61 7.67
N PHE A 288 12.35 -16.39 6.86
CA PHE A 288 12.95 -17.15 5.76
C PHE A 288 13.49 -16.23 4.66
N VAL A 289 12.69 -15.26 4.19
CA VAL A 289 13.07 -14.35 3.10
C VAL A 289 14.32 -13.53 3.46
N TYR A 290 14.45 -13.10 4.72
CA TYR A 290 15.60 -12.33 5.18
C TYR A 290 16.74 -13.18 5.75
N GLY A 291 16.67 -14.51 5.63
CA GLY A 291 17.75 -15.43 6.01
C GLY A 291 17.94 -15.60 7.53
N HIS A 292 16.93 -15.25 8.34
CA HIS A 292 16.89 -15.53 9.78
C HIS A 292 16.43 -16.97 10.08
N SER A 293 15.84 -17.64 9.08
CA SER A 293 15.46 -19.06 9.13
C SER A 293 15.88 -19.76 7.84
N SER A 294 16.40 -20.98 7.94
CA SER A 294 16.66 -21.86 6.79
C SER A 294 15.46 -22.75 6.44
N THR A 295 14.45 -22.82 7.30
CA THR A 295 13.27 -23.67 7.11
C THR A 295 12.25 -22.97 6.23
N LYS A 296 11.88 -23.61 5.10
CA LYS A 296 10.82 -23.12 4.21
C LYS A 296 9.49 -23.01 4.99
N PRO A 297 8.76 -21.89 4.87
CA PRO A 297 7.48 -21.73 5.54
C PRO A 297 6.39 -22.61 4.91
N GLU A 298 5.53 -23.18 5.75
CA GLU A 298 4.34 -23.95 5.30
C GLU A 298 3.10 -23.06 5.09
N LYS A 299 3.10 -21.85 5.67
CA LYS A 299 2.01 -20.87 5.62
C LYS A 299 2.55 -19.44 5.68
N ILE A 300 1.76 -18.48 5.16
CA ILE A 300 2.11 -17.05 5.16
C ILE A 300 2.09 -16.46 6.58
N PHE A 301 1.07 -16.85 7.37
CA PHE A 301 0.82 -16.33 8.71
C PHE A 301 0.84 -17.44 9.75
N SER A 302 1.42 -17.15 10.92
CA SER A 302 1.35 -18.00 12.11
C SER A 302 -0.08 -18.08 12.67
N ASP A 303 -0.34 -19.02 13.57
CA ASP A 303 -1.65 -19.10 14.25
C ASP A 303 -1.88 -17.90 15.16
N ASP A 304 -0.81 -17.34 15.75
CA ASP A 304 -0.90 -16.11 16.54
C ASP A 304 -1.31 -14.92 15.66
N GLU A 305 -0.75 -14.80 14.45
CA GLU A 305 -1.14 -13.76 13.48
C GLU A 305 -2.58 -13.93 13.00
N LYS A 306 -3.02 -15.17 12.76
CA LYS A 306 -4.40 -15.51 12.43
C LYS A 306 -5.36 -15.08 13.56
N ASN A 307 -5.03 -15.43 14.81
CA ASN A 307 -5.83 -15.09 15.98
C ASN A 307 -5.86 -13.58 16.23
N PHE A 308 -4.73 -12.90 16.04
CA PHE A 308 -4.66 -11.44 16.09
C PHE A 308 -5.57 -10.82 15.02
N TYR A 309 -5.52 -11.30 13.78
CA TYR A 309 -6.38 -10.79 12.72
C TYR A 309 -7.86 -10.95 13.06
N LEU A 310 -8.30 -12.14 13.50
CA LEU A 310 -9.71 -12.40 13.83
C LEU A 310 -10.18 -11.54 15.01
N ASN A 311 -9.39 -11.47 16.08
CA ASN A 311 -9.82 -10.86 17.34
C ASN A 311 -9.61 -9.35 17.38
N GLU A 312 -8.56 -8.84 16.74
CA GLU A 312 -8.16 -7.43 16.82
C GLU A 312 -8.44 -6.67 15.53
N ILE A 313 -8.22 -7.23 14.35
CA ILE A 313 -8.46 -6.48 13.11
C ILE A 313 -9.92 -6.61 12.68
N LEU A 314 -10.37 -7.84 12.44
CA LEU A 314 -11.66 -8.14 11.84
C LEU A 314 -12.84 -7.68 12.71
N SER A 315 -12.74 -7.83 14.03
CA SER A 315 -13.76 -7.40 15.00
C SER A 315 -14.15 -5.92 14.90
N ARG A 316 -13.31 -5.07 14.27
CA ARG A 316 -13.61 -3.64 14.03
C ARG A 316 -14.47 -3.40 12.79
N PHE A 317 -14.70 -4.42 11.97
CA PHE A 317 -15.45 -4.35 10.72
C PHE A 317 -16.74 -5.16 10.89
N GLU A 318 -17.72 -4.52 11.53
CA GLU A 318 -18.98 -5.12 12.01
C GLU A 318 -19.59 -6.16 11.06
N PHE A 319 -19.88 -5.77 9.80
CA PHE A 319 -20.47 -6.72 8.85
C PHE A 319 -19.50 -7.85 8.49
N GLU A 320 -18.25 -7.52 8.20
CA GLU A 320 -17.27 -8.53 7.77
C GLU A 320 -16.99 -9.55 8.87
N ASN A 321 -16.94 -9.09 10.12
CA ASN A 321 -16.80 -9.93 11.30
C ASN A 321 -17.93 -10.96 11.38
N ASP A 322 -19.18 -10.49 11.38
CA ASP A 322 -20.35 -11.35 11.47
C ASP A 322 -20.43 -12.31 10.27
N PHE A 323 -20.15 -11.80 9.07
CA PHE A 323 -20.12 -12.60 7.86
C PHE A 323 -19.09 -13.72 7.94
N VAL A 324 -17.86 -13.42 8.37
CA VAL A 324 -16.79 -14.43 8.51
C VAL A 324 -17.11 -15.43 9.62
N SER A 325 -17.65 -14.99 10.76
CA SER A 325 -18.10 -15.88 11.83
C SER A 325 -19.14 -16.87 11.31
N ASP A 326 -20.10 -16.42 10.51
CA ASP A 326 -21.10 -17.29 9.88
C ASP A 326 -20.47 -18.30 8.91
N LEU A 327 -19.46 -17.88 8.14
CA LEU A 327 -18.74 -18.79 7.25
C LEU A 327 -18.02 -19.89 8.03
N ILE A 328 -17.33 -19.51 9.12
CA ILE A 328 -16.61 -20.45 10.00
C ILE A 328 -17.61 -21.43 10.64
N MET A 329 -18.73 -20.95 11.18
CA MET A 329 -19.77 -21.81 11.75
C MET A 329 -20.38 -22.77 10.71
N GLY A 330 -20.53 -22.33 9.46
CA GLY A 330 -21.05 -23.16 8.38
C GLY A 330 -20.10 -24.26 7.89
N GLY A 331 -18.79 -24.12 8.13
CA GLY A 331 -17.76 -25.13 7.87
C GLY A 331 -17.42 -25.39 6.39
N THR A 332 -18.40 -25.48 5.49
CA THR A 332 -18.16 -25.73 4.06
C THR A 332 -18.93 -24.76 3.19
N ILE A 333 -18.29 -24.28 2.12
CA ILE A 333 -18.86 -23.36 1.15
C ILE A 333 -18.79 -24.01 -0.23
N GLU A 334 -19.94 -24.38 -0.76
CA GLU A 334 -20.08 -25.21 -1.97
C GLU A 334 -19.39 -24.59 -3.20
N SER A 335 -19.52 -23.27 -3.37
CA SER A 335 -18.93 -22.58 -4.50
C SER A 335 -18.75 -21.08 -4.28
N SER A 336 -17.95 -20.45 -5.14
CA SER A 336 -17.81 -19.00 -5.22
C SER A 336 -19.14 -18.32 -5.52
N ASN A 337 -20.01 -18.93 -6.34
CA ASN A 337 -21.32 -18.36 -6.66
C ASN A 337 -22.24 -18.36 -5.44
N TYR A 338 -22.21 -19.45 -4.66
CA TYR A 338 -22.93 -19.53 -3.39
C TYR A 338 -22.43 -18.48 -2.40
N LEU A 339 -21.10 -18.36 -2.24
CA LEU A 339 -20.48 -17.32 -1.41
C LEU A 339 -20.93 -15.91 -1.79
N ILE A 340 -20.93 -15.59 -3.08
CA ILE A 340 -21.34 -14.27 -3.60
C ILE A 340 -22.81 -14.02 -3.29
N LYS A 341 -23.69 -15.00 -3.51
CA LYS A 341 -25.12 -14.89 -3.21
C LYS A 341 -25.36 -14.58 -1.73
N VAL A 342 -24.75 -15.38 -0.83
CA VAL A 342 -24.88 -15.20 0.62
C VAL A 342 -24.33 -13.85 1.07
N PHE A 343 -23.18 -13.42 0.54
CA PHE A 343 -22.61 -12.11 0.83
C PHE A 343 -23.57 -10.99 0.47
N VAL A 344 -24.12 -11.00 -0.76
CA VAL A 344 -25.04 -9.96 -1.23
C VAL A 344 -26.28 -9.90 -0.34
N GLU A 345 -26.95 -11.02 -0.11
CA GLU A 345 -28.17 -11.07 0.71
C GLU A 345 -27.93 -10.52 2.13
N LYS A 346 -26.85 -10.95 2.80
CA LYS A 346 -26.52 -10.47 4.14
C LYS A 346 -26.09 -9.01 4.15
N TYR A 347 -25.28 -8.58 3.18
CA TYR A 347 -24.77 -7.21 3.15
C TYR A 347 -25.89 -6.20 2.91
N LEU A 348 -26.83 -6.51 2.01
CA LEU A 348 -27.98 -5.64 1.79
C LEU A 348 -28.87 -5.53 3.03
N LYS A 349 -29.06 -6.63 3.76
CA LYS A 349 -29.79 -6.62 5.04
C LYS A 349 -29.07 -5.76 6.08
N PHE A 350 -27.74 -5.90 6.20
CA PHE A 350 -26.92 -5.08 7.08
C PHE A 350 -27.04 -3.59 6.75
N LEU A 351 -26.94 -3.19 5.48
CA LEU A 351 -27.05 -1.79 5.08
C LEU A 351 -28.42 -1.19 5.39
N LYS A 352 -29.51 -1.93 5.14
CA LYS A 352 -30.88 -1.50 5.47
C LYS A 352 -31.07 -1.28 6.97
N MET A 353 -30.48 -2.15 7.79
CA MET A 353 -30.57 -2.07 9.25
C MET A 353 -29.70 -0.93 9.82
N LYS A 354 -28.46 -0.79 9.32
CA LYS A 354 -27.50 0.19 9.83
C LYS A 354 -27.78 1.61 9.36
N PHE A 355 -28.38 1.76 8.18
CA PHE A 355 -28.65 3.06 7.56
C PHE A 355 -30.09 3.13 7.02
N PRO A 356 -31.12 3.07 7.89
CA PRO A 356 -32.52 3.01 7.47
C PRO A 356 -32.96 4.27 6.70
N ASP A 357 -32.40 5.44 7.07
CA ASP A 357 -32.78 6.74 6.50
C ASP A 357 -32.02 7.10 5.24
N LYS A 358 -31.05 6.28 4.82
CA LYS A 358 -30.30 6.53 3.59
C LYS A 358 -30.94 5.76 2.46
N ALA A 359 -31.49 6.48 1.47
CA ALA A 359 -31.92 5.88 0.21
C ALA A 359 -30.75 5.08 -0.37
N LEU A 360 -30.89 3.75 -0.37
CA LEU A 360 -29.90 2.82 -0.90
C LEU A 360 -30.04 2.88 -2.44
N PRO A 361 -29.15 3.56 -3.18
CA PRO A 361 -29.39 3.80 -4.59
C PRO A 361 -29.19 2.48 -5.34
N GLU A 362 -30.27 1.90 -5.87
CA GLU A 362 -30.26 0.63 -6.61
C GLU A 362 -29.21 0.60 -7.73
N PHE A 363 -28.90 1.76 -8.33
CA PHE A 363 -27.99 1.89 -9.48
C PHE A 363 -26.50 1.94 -9.12
N LYS A 364 -26.10 2.10 -7.85
CA LYS A 364 -24.67 2.16 -7.45
C LYS A 364 -24.10 0.83 -6.97
N TRP A 365 -24.93 -0.20 -6.87
CA TRP A 365 -24.53 -1.51 -6.37
C TRP A 365 -24.19 -2.43 -7.53
N SER A 366 -23.04 -2.18 -8.16
CA SER A 366 -22.62 -3.04 -9.26
C SER A 366 -22.44 -4.47 -8.70
N PRO A 367 -23.09 -5.49 -9.30
CA PRO A 367 -22.90 -6.88 -8.90
C PRO A 367 -21.41 -7.30 -8.93
N GLY A 368 -20.60 -6.62 -9.76
CA GLY A 368 -19.16 -6.77 -9.81
C GLY A 368 -18.45 -6.38 -8.51
N THR A 369 -18.87 -5.30 -7.85
CA THR A 369 -18.25 -4.83 -6.60
C THR A 369 -18.46 -5.83 -5.47
N PHE A 370 -19.70 -6.30 -5.26
CA PHE A 370 -19.99 -7.29 -4.21
C PHE A 370 -19.34 -8.63 -4.49
N ARG A 371 -19.31 -9.05 -5.77
CA ARG A 371 -18.53 -10.22 -6.20
C ARG A 371 -17.07 -10.12 -5.78
N ILE A 372 -16.42 -8.99 -6.07
CA ILE A 372 -15.01 -8.80 -5.71
C ILE A 372 -14.83 -8.86 -4.19
N ARG A 373 -15.70 -8.18 -3.43
CA ARG A 373 -15.63 -8.15 -1.94
C ARG A 373 -15.73 -9.53 -1.33
N ALA A 374 -16.71 -10.33 -1.73
CA ALA A 374 -16.86 -11.70 -1.24
C ALA A 374 -15.62 -12.56 -1.54
N LEU A 375 -15.08 -12.44 -2.75
CA LEU A 375 -13.91 -13.22 -3.18
C LEU A 375 -12.62 -12.79 -2.47
N VAL A 376 -12.40 -11.50 -2.21
CA VAL A 376 -11.19 -11.05 -1.49
C VAL A 376 -11.23 -11.45 -0.01
N ILE A 377 -12.40 -11.44 0.62
CA ILE A 377 -12.57 -11.96 2.00
C ILE A 377 -12.16 -13.43 2.02
N MET A 378 -12.71 -14.25 1.12
CA MET A 378 -12.37 -15.68 1.05
C MET A 378 -10.89 -15.91 0.75
N ALA A 379 -10.31 -15.14 -0.18
CA ALA A 379 -8.89 -15.24 -0.49
C ALA A 379 -8.02 -14.97 0.74
N ARG A 380 -8.37 -13.95 1.55
CA ARG A 380 -7.66 -13.65 2.80
C ARG A 380 -7.84 -14.76 3.85
N LEU A 381 -9.03 -15.34 3.96
CA LEU A 381 -9.24 -16.49 4.87
C LEU A 381 -8.40 -17.71 4.46
N ILE A 382 -8.17 -17.91 3.17
CA ILE A 382 -7.25 -18.94 2.65
C ILE A 382 -5.79 -18.60 2.99
N GLU A 383 -5.37 -17.33 2.84
CA GLU A 383 -4.02 -16.90 3.23
C GLU A 383 -3.71 -17.15 4.72
N PHE A 384 -4.73 -17.00 5.59
CA PHE A 384 -4.65 -17.34 7.01
C PHE A 384 -4.77 -18.84 7.32
N GLY A 385 -4.97 -19.69 6.31
CA GLY A 385 -5.16 -21.13 6.48
C GLY A 385 -6.47 -21.50 7.17
N ILE A 386 -7.46 -20.60 7.24
CA ILE A 386 -8.77 -20.86 7.84
C ILE A 386 -9.60 -21.74 6.91
N PHE A 387 -9.58 -21.44 5.61
CA PHE A 387 -10.21 -22.26 4.59
C PHE A 387 -9.18 -22.80 3.62
N LYS A 388 -9.43 -23.98 3.07
CA LYS A 388 -8.70 -24.53 1.93
C LYS A 388 -9.65 -24.69 0.76
N LYS A 389 -9.19 -24.29 -0.42
CA LYS A 389 -9.91 -24.55 -1.67
C LYS A 389 -9.62 -25.97 -2.13
N GLN A 390 -10.64 -26.71 -2.53
CA GLN A 390 -10.45 -28.06 -3.06
C GLN A 390 -9.55 -28.02 -4.33
N PRO A 391 -8.47 -28.82 -4.39
CA PRO A 391 -7.60 -28.89 -5.55
C PRO A 391 -8.36 -29.22 -6.84
N GLY A 392 -7.90 -28.67 -7.97
CA GLY A 392 -8.51 -28.91 -9.29
C GLY A 392 -9.81 -28.12 -9.56
N THR A 393 -10.33 -27.37 -8.59
CA THR A 393 -11.56 -26.59 -8.78
C THR A 393 -11.27 -25.11 -9.08
N LYS A 394 -12.04 -24.51 -10.00
CA LYS A 394 -11.95 -23.07 -10.28
C LYS A 394 -12.71 -22.23 -9.26
N SER A 395 -13.79 -22.75 -8.68
CA SER A 395 -14.75 -21.96 -7.91
C SER A 395 -15.16 -22.60 -6.58
N GLY A 396 -14.29 -23.37 -5.94
CA GLY A 396 -14.62 -24.13 -4.72
C GLY A 396 -15.04 -25.57 -5.02
N PRO A 397 -15.36 -26.37 -4.00
CA PRO A 397 -15.72 -25.94 -2.65
C PRO A 397 -14.54 -25.42 -1.80
N TYR A 398 -14.89 -24.64 -0.78
CA TYR A 398 -13.97 -24.17 0.26
C TYR A 398 -14.31 -24.90 1.56
N ILE A 399 -13.30 -25.49 2.18
CA ILE A 399 -13.46 -26.38 3.34
C ILE A 399 -12.71 -25.74 4.50
N LEU A 400 -13.39 -25.56 5.64
CA LEU A 400 -12.79 -25.10 6.89
C LEU A 400 -11.65 -26.05 7.28
N GLN A 401 -10.49 -25.49 7.61
CA GLN A 401 -9.39 -26.24 8.23
C GLN A 401 -9.59 -26.23 9.74
N GLU A 402 -9.08 -27.24 10.45
CA GLU A 402 -9.15 -27.30 11.91
C GLU A 402 -8.63 -25.99 12.51
N ILE A 403 -9.54 -25.24 13.15
CA ILE A 403 -9.19 -24.05 13.91
C ILE A 403 -8.92 -24.53 15.34
N ASN A 404 -7.66 -24.67 15.71
CA ASN A 404 -7.29 -24.65 17.12
C ASN A 404 -7.52 -23.22 17.61
N VAL A 405 -8.68 -23.00 18.22
CA VAL A 405 -9.05 -21.73 18.90
C VAL A 405 -8.38 -21.67 20.25
#